data_AF-A0A8S1N3Z2-F1
#
_entry.id   AF-A0A8S1N3Z2-F1
#
_cell.length_a   1.000
_cell.length_b   1.000
_cell.length_c   1.000
_cell.angle_alpha   90.00
_cell.angle_beta   90.00
_cell.angle_gamma   90.00
#
_symmetry.space_group_name_H-M   'P 1'
#
loop_
_entity.id
_entity.type
_entity.pdbx_description
1 polymer ?
#
loop_
_entity_poly.entity_id
_entity_poly.type
_entity_poly.pdbx_seq_one_letter_code
_entity_poly.pdbx_strand_id
1 'polypeptide(L)'
;MDVPLNNFKGVMLCNRPNENVMIVKEKPFCSRVQPYDQWGLTKKYEEPKVVVPQTNPVLERHKKWLEEFKLQNQIKKHAKEELQAREDEKFLRVRELAKKDREVTKKMKEDYKQMNEIIKKELSEEIPKSKTVALTAENLKKLEEKDTKSDSKTGDKKKRYKTKPVWAMTKEEEEQHVKNEEDELLNFVENLDYDSYINDLEVNVMLKALQQRITEIKKQEYQQEKSNIQPEQKQEQREPDIYDKISQSLSKNDEAKSVHSEKTQNSINQLKKKQELIEQGKQDWDKTTTNGDQKASLEDRIAKHVADEILNQYKNLSNIHSNSSIRKILEREAKKTLLETGLPGPVISVIKNEKMPKDPNTLPYLHRNPAI
;
A
#
# COMPACT_ATOMS: atom_id res chain seq x y z
N MET A 1 -74.89 -16.28 -4.17
CA MET A 1 -73.66 -16.07 -3.38
C MET A 1 -72.91 -14.96 -4.09
N ASP A 2 -73.34 -13.73 -3.82
CA ASP A 2 -72.88 -12.55 -4.53
C ASP A 2 -71.51 -12.14 -4.00
N VAL A 3 -70.49 -12.21 -4.86
CA VAL A 3 -69.13 -11.77 -4.54
C VAL A 3 -69.07 -10.25 -4.76
N PRO A 4 -68.74 -9.44 -3.74
CA PRO A 4 -68.67 -8.00 -3.91
C PRO A 4 -67.45 -7.63 -4.76
N LEU A 5 -67.71 -7.13 -5.96
CA LEU A 5 -66.72 -6.49 -6.83
C LEU A 5 -66.33 -5.14 -6.22
N ASN A 6 -65.19 -5.11 -5.53
CA ASN A 6 -64.59 -3.87 -5.05
C ASN A 6 -64.16 -3.00 -6.25
N ASN A 7 -64.87 -1.89 -6.43
CA ASN A 7 -64.56 -0.79 -7.33
C ASN A 7 -63.26 -0.08 -6.91
N PHE A 8 -62.11 -0.55 -7.37
CA PHE A 8 -60.90 0.28 -7.47
C PHE A 8 -60.64 0.64 -8.93
N LYS A 9 -61.15 1.80 -9.32
CA LYS A 9 -60.94 2.42 -10.64
C LYS A 9 -59.46 2.84 -10.73
N GLY A 10 -58.66 2.16 -11.55
CA GLY A 10 -57.40 2.71 -12.06
C GLY A 10 -56.09 2.02 -11.71
N VAL A 11 -56.08 0.81 -11.12
CA VAL A 11 -54.85 0.02 -11.00
C VAL A 11 -55.11 -1.38 -11.53
N MET A 12 -54.60 -1.67 -12.74
CA MET A 12 -54.52 -3.02 -13.27
C MET A 12 -53.49 -3.82 -12.46
N LEU A 13 -53.89 -4.27 -11.27
CA LEU A 13 -53.15 -5.29 -10.54
C LEU A 13 -53.39 -6.61 -11.26
N CYS A 14 -52.45 -7.01 -12.11
CA CYS A 14 -52.39 -8.36 -12.65
C CYS A 14 -52.31 -9.34 -11.48
N ASN A 15 -53.38 -10.10 -11.24
CA ASN A 15 -53.39 -11.20 -10.28
C ASN A 15 -52.23 -12.15 -10.59
N ARG A 16 -51.24 -12.25 -9.68
CA ARG A 16 -50.14 -13.21 -9.80
C ARG A 16 -50.69 -14.61 -9.48
N PRO A 17 -50.50 -15.62 -10.35
CA PRO A 17 -51.13 -16.93 -10.22
C PRO A 17 -50.62 -17.80 -9.03
N ASN A 18 -49.80 -17.27 -8.11
CA ASN A 18 -49.19 -18.03 -7.01
C ASN A 18 -49.41 -17.41 -5.61
N GLU A 19 -50.34 -16.46 -5.47
CA GLU A 19 -50.69 -15.95 -4.14
C GLU A 19 -51.64 -16.94 -3.47
N ASN A 20 -51.12 -17.70 -2.50
CA ASN A 20 -51.91 -18.60 -1.65
C ASN A 20 -52.91 -17.77 -0.85
N VAL A 21 -54.11 -17.58 -1.41
CA VAL A 21 -55.25 -17.02 -0.68
C VAL A 21 -55.50 -17.95 0.50
N MET A 22 -55.17 -17.49 1.71
CA MET A 22 -55.49 -18.22 2.92
C MET A 22 -57.01 -18.29 3.03
N ILE A 23 -57.59 -19.42 2.62
CA ILE A 23 -58.98 -19.72 2.84
C ILE A 23 -59.16 -19.84 4.35
N VAL A 24 -59.62 -18.77 4.98
CA VAL A 24 -60.04 -18.77 6.38
C VAL A 24 -61.24 -19.72 6.44
N LYS A 25 -60.99 -20.97 6.84
CA LYS A 25 -62.06 -21.91 7.15
C LYS A 25 -62.85 -21.32 8.31
N GLU A 26 -64.03 -20.78 8.01
CA GLU A 26 -65.00 -20.38 9.02
C GLU A 26 -65.22 -21.59 9.93
N LYS A 27 -64.83 -21.45 11.20
CA LYS A 27 -65.12 -22.49 12.19
C LYS A 27 -66.65 -22.60 12.28
N PRO A 28 -67.22 -23.81 12.25
CA PRO A 28 -68.66 -23.96 12.39
C PRO A 28 -69.12 -23.30 13.69
N PHE A 29 -70.28 -22.64 13.63
CA PHE A 29 -70.89 -21.97 14.77
C PHE A 29 -71.13 -22.98 15.90
N CYS A 30 -70.20 -23.02 16.86
CA CYS A 30 -70.38 -23.78 18.10
C CYS A 30 -71.33 -22.98 18.98
N SER A 31 -72.62 -23.36 19.00
CA SER A 31 -73.66 -22.79 19.88
C SER A 31 -73.47 -23.10 21.37
N ARG A 32 -72.34 -23.70 21.75
CA ARG A 32 -72.03 -24.09 23.12
C ARG A 32 -71.10 -23.06 23.73
N VAL A 33 -71.65 -22.24 24.63
CA VAL A 33 -70.92 -21.30 25.49
C VAL A 33 -69.73 -22.04 26.10
N GLN A 34 -68.51 -21.58 25.81
CA GLN A 34 -67.33 -22.22 26.34
C GLN A 34 -67.20 -21.89 27.85
N PRO A 35 -66.94 -22.88 28.71
CA PRO A 35 -67.07 -22.76 30.17
C PRO A 35 -66.09 -21.80 30.85
N TYR A 36 -65.19 -21.17 30.10
CA TYR A 36 -64.20 -20.21 30.59
C TYR A 36 -64.70 -18.76 30.55
N ASP A 37 -65.89 -18.50 30.00
CA ASP A 37 -66.51 -17.17 30.01
C ASP A 37 -67.40 -17.03 31.25
N GLN A 38 -66.80 -17.14 32.43
CA GLN A 38 -67.48 -16.85 33.69
C GLN A 38 -67.66 -15.33 33.79
N TRP A 39 -68.87 -14.86 33.50
CA TRP A 39 -69.31 -13.50 33.80
C TRP A 39 -69.15 -13.23 35.30
N GLY A 40 -68.22 -12.34 35.67
CA GLY A 40 -68.11 -11.83 37.04
C GLY A 40 -66.69 -11.60 37.56
N LEU A 41 -65.65 -12.15 36.94
CA LEU A 41 -64.27 -11.73 37.24
C LEU A 41 -63.82 -10.68 36.22
N THR A 42 -63.67 -9.44 36.68
CA THR A 42 -62.99 -8.37 35.94
C THR A 42 -61.65 -8.91 35.46
N LYS A 43 -61.52 -9.14 34.14
CA LYS A 43 -60.22 -9.38 33.51
C LYS A 43 -59.30 -8.28 34.03
N LYS A 44 -58.20 -8.66 34.69
CA LYS A 44 -57.16 -7.69 35.07
C LYS A 44 -56.87 -6.85 33.83
N TYR A 45 -56.88 -5.53 33.99
CA TYR A 45 -56.60 -4.61 32.91
C TYR A 45 -55.17 -4.91 32.42
N GLU A 46 -55.04 -5.78 31.43
CA GLU A 46 -53.79 -5.97 30.73
C GLU A 46 -53.53 -4.66 30.01
N GLU A 47 -52.47 -3.96 30.40
CA GLU A 47 -52.06 -2.74 29.72
C GLU A 47 -52.03 -3.01 28.22
N PRO A 48 -52.63 -2.13 27.40
CA PRO A 48 -52.68 -2.34 25.96
C PRO A 48 -51.24 -2.53 25.49
N LYS A 49 -50.90 -3.74 25.05
CA LYS A 49 -49.60 -4.03 24.45
C LYS A 49 -49.39 -3.01 23.35
N VAL A 50 -48.48 -2.07 23.57
CA VAL A 50 -48.14 -1.03 22.60
C VAL A 50 -47.73 -1.78 21.35
N VAL A 51 -48.60 -1.77 20.34
CA VAL A 51 -48.31 -2.39 19.06
C VAL A 51 -47.24 -1.52 18.43
N VAL A 52 -45.99 -1.96 18.54
CA VAL A 52 -44.87 -1.30 17.86
C VAL A 52 -45.23 -1.29 16.38
N PRO A 53 -45.36 -0.12 15.73
CA PRO A 53 -45.70 -0.06 14.33
C PRO A 53 -44.64 -0.84 13.56
N GLN A 54 -45.08 -1.87 12.81
CA GLN A 54 -44.18 -2.64 11.97
C GLN A 54 -43.64 -1.72 10.88
N THR A 55 -42.41 -1.28 11.06
CA THR A 55 -41.67 -0.51 10.08
C THR A 55 -41.37 -1.40 8.88
N ASN A 56 -41.55 -0.83 7.68
CA ASN A 56 -41.27 -1.56 6.45
C ASN A 56 -39.74 -1.86 6.41
N PRO A 57 -39.32 -3.12 6.28
CA PRO A 57 -37.90 -3.51 6.30
C PRO A 57 -37.07 -2.79 5.23
N VAL A 58 -37.71 -2.34 4.14
CA VAL A 58 -37.06 -1.55 3.10
C VAL A 58 -36.64 -0.17 3.62
N LEU A 59 -37.49 0.49 4.40
CA LEU A 59 -37.20 1.81 4.98
C LEU A 59 -36.09 1.73 6.03
N GLU A 60 -36.06 0.67 6.82
CA GLU A 60 -34.97 0.44 7.79
C GLU A 60 -33.62 0.24 7.09
N ARG A 61 -33.59 -0.57 6.02
CA ARG A 61 -32.37 -0.76 5.21
C ARG A 61 -31.92 0.55 4.59
N HIS A 62 -32.84 1.35 4.07
CA HIS A 62 -32.50 2.65 3.50
C HIS A 62 -31.99 3.63 4.57
N LYS A 63 -32.59 3.64 5.76
CA LYS A 63 -32.13 4.46 6.89
C LYS A 63 -30.72 4.06 7.32
N LYS A 64 -30.45 2.76 7.48
CA LYS A 64 -29.11 2.23 7.77
C LYS A 64 -28.10 2.63 6.69
N TRP A 65 -28.49 2.50 5.42
CA TRP A 65 -27.65 2.92 4.30
C TRP A 65 -27.34 4.43 4.32
N LEU A 66 -28.31 5.28 4.66
CA LEU A 66 -28.09 6.72 4.80
C LEU A 66 -27.13 7.06 5.95
N GLU A 67 -27.24 6.35 7.07
CA GLU A 67 -26.32 6.49 8.21
C GLU A 67 -24.89 6.05 7.84
N GLU A 68 -24.74 4.90 7.17
CA GLU A 68 -23.47 4.41 6.63
C GLU A 68 -22.88 5.39 5.60
N PHE A 69 -23.71 5.91 4.70
CA PHE A 69 -23.28 6.87 3.69
C PHE A 69 -22.81 8.19 4.32
N LYS A 70 -23.51 8.68 5.34
CA LYS A 70 -23.10 9.85 6.11
C LYS A 70 -21.76 9.62 6.81
N LEU A 71 -21.57 8.46 7.41
CA LEU A 71 -20.30 8.07 8.04
C LEU A 71 -19.15 7.99 7.02
N GLN A 72 -19.38 7.36 5.87
CA GLN A 72 -18.39 7.32 4.79
C GLN A 72 -18.00 8.72 4.31
N ASN A 73 -18.95 9.65 4.21
CA ASN A 73 -18.65 11.04 3.84
C ASN A 73 -17.84 11.76 4.92
N GLN A 74 -18.12 11.52 6.20
CA GLN A 74 -17.32 12.07 7.30
C GLN A 74 -15.89 11.52 7.30
N ILE A 75 -15.71 10.22 7.09
CA ILE A 75 -14.37 9.59 6.98
C ILE A 75 -13.61 10.19 5.80
N LYS A 76 -14.24 10.30 4.63
CA LYS A 76 -13.64 10.94 3.44
C LYS A 76 -13.24 12.40 3.70
N LYS A 77 -14.04 13.14 4.48
CA LYS A 77 -13.73 14.52 4.86
C LYS A 77 -12.51 14.58 5.78
N HIS A 78 -12.47 13.79 6.85
CA HIS A 78 -11.33 13.73 7.76
C HIS A 78 -10.05 13.27 7.07
N ALA A 79 -10.12 12.27 6.18
CA ALA A 79 -8.96 11.83 5.42
C ALA A 79 -8.38 12.91 4.50
N LYS A 80 -9.24 13.76 3.91
CA LYS A 80 -8.80 14.92 3.11
C LYS A 80 -8.15 15.99 3.98
N GLU A 81 -8.75 16.29 5.13
CA GLU A 81 -8.24 17.27 6.09
C GLU A 81 -6.88 16.85 6.66
N GLU A 82 -6.70 15.58 6.99
CA GLU A 82 -5.42 15.04 7.46
C GLU A 82 -4.34 15.11 6.37
N LEU A 83 -4.71 14.84 5.11
CA LEU A 83 -3.78 14.95 3.99
C LEU A 83 -3.33 16.41 3.77
N GLN A 84 -4.26 17.36 3.85
CA GLN A 84 -3.95 18.79 3.80
C GLN A 84 -3.05 19.22 4.95
N ALA A 85 -3.34 18.79 6.18
CA ALA A 85 -2.49 19.09 7.35
C ALA A 85 -1.06 18.56 7.16
N ARG A 86 -0.88 17.34 6.63
CA ARG A 86 0.47 16.82 6.31
C ARG A 86 1.18 17.62 5.22
N GLU A 87 0.44 18.10 4.22
CA GLU A 87 1.00 18.95 3.16
C GLU A 87 1.44 20.30 3.71
N ASP A 88 0.62 20.91 4.57
CA ASP A 88 0.93 22.16 5.26
C ASP A 88 2.15 22.01 6.19
N GLU A 89 2.24 20.91 6.94
CA GLU A 89 3.42 20.58 7.76
C GLU A 89 4.70 20.45 6.90
N LYS A 90 4.62 19.77 5.76
CA LYS A 90 5.75 19.66 4.83
C LYS A 90 6.14 21.04 4.31
N PHE A 91 5.16 21.86 3.94
CA PHE A 91 5.39 23.21 3.45
C PHE A 91 6.04 24.09 4.52
N LEU A 92 5.60 23.99 5.78
CA LEU A 92 6.21 24.68 6.92
C LEU A 92 7.66 24.26 7.12
N ARG A 93 7.98 22.96 7.07
CA ARG A 93 9.37 22.46 7.18
C ARG A 93 10.26 23.01 6.07
N VAL A 94 9.78 23.02 4.82
CA VAL A 94 10.53 23.59 3.69
C VAL A 94 10.73 25.09 3.87
N ARG A 95 9.70 25.82 4.34
CA ARG A 95 9.78 27.25 4.63
C ARG A 95 10.80 27.57 5.73
N GLU A 96 10.87 26.75 6.77
CA GLU A 96 11.86 26.90 7.85
C GLU A 96 13.28 26.61 7.37
N LEU A 97 13.48 25.55 6.58
CA LEU A 97 14.78 25.23 6.00
C LEU A 97 15.27 26.36 5.11
N ALA A 98 14.41 26.88 4.23
CA ALA A 98 14.74 28.01 3.37
C ALA A 98 15.06 29.29 4.15
N LYS A 99 14.45 29.51 5.34
CA LYS A 99 14.84 30.61 6.24
C LYS A 99 16.23 30.40 6.82
N LYS A 100 16.53 29.19 7.31
CA LYS A 100 17.87 28.84 7.83
C LYS A 100 18.94 29.02 6.77
N ASP A 101 18.71 28.57 5.53
CA ASP A 101 19.66 28.73 4.44
C ASP A 101 19.90 30.21 4.08
N ARG A 102 18.86 31.04 4.12
CA ARG A 102 18.99 32.50 3.96
C ARG A 102 19.82 33.13 5.07
N GLU A 103 19.65 32.70 6.31
CA GLU A 103 20.46 33.19 7.44
C GLU A 103 21.92 32.75 7.33
N VAL A 104 22.19 31.49 6.96
CA VAL A 104 23.54 30.96 6.75
C VAL A 104 24.25 31.72 5.62
N THR A 105 23.58 31.93 4.50
CA THR A 105 24.16 32.68 3.37
C THR A 105 24.41 34.14 3.71
N LYS A 106 23.54 34.76 4.52
CA LYS A 106 23.75 36.12 5.02
C LYS A 106 24.99 36.20 5.92
N LYS A 107 25.13 35.26 6.87
CA LYS A 107 26.31 35.15 7.75
C LYS A 107 27.60 34.92 6.95
N MET A 108 27.60 33.95 6.03
CA MET A 108 28.74 33.74 5.13
C MET A 108 29.11 35.02 4.39
N LYS A 109 28.13 35.75 3.85
CA LYS A 109 28.39 37.00 3.13
C LYS A 109 28.98 38.10 4.03
N GLU A 110 28.55 38.17 5.29
CA GLU A 110 29.13 39.07 6.29
C GLU A 110 30.57 38.66 6.63
N ASP A 111 30.83 37.36 6.84
CA ASP A 111 32.17 36.83 7.10
C ASP A 111 33.12 37.08 5.92
N TYR A 112 32.65 36.88 4.67
CA TYR A 112 33.43 37.20 3.46
C TYR A 112 33.74 38.69 3.36
N LYS A 113 32.83 39.57 3.77
CA LYS A 113 33.10 41.02 3.79
C LYS A 113 34.15 41.35 4.84
N GLN A 114 34.05 40.80 6.04
CA GLN A 114 35.04 41.00 7.11
C GLN A 114 36.42 40.49 6.68
N MET A 115 36.51 39.28 6.11
CA MET A 115 37.75 38.74 5.56
C MET A 115 38.33 39.63 4.47
N ASN A 116 37.50 40.12 3.54
CA ASN A 116 37.97 41.02 2.50
C ASN A 116 38.43 42.38 3.04
N GLU A 117 37.82 42.89 4.10
CA GLU A 117 38.27 44.11 4.80
C GLU A 117 39.60 43.89 5.51
N ILE A 118 39.78 42.75 6.20
CA ILE A 118 41.06 42.37 6.83
C ILE A 118 42.15 42.25 5.77
N ILE A 119 41.90 41.53 4.68
CA ILE A 119 42.85 41.38 3.56
C ILE A 119 43.20 42.74 2.96
N LYS A 120 42.21 43.62 2.75
CA LYS A 120 42.47 44.99 2.27
C LYS A 120 43.33 45.79 3.24
N LYS A 121 43.11 45.64 4.55
CA LYS A 121 43.87 46.33 5.59
C LYS A 121 45.31 45.82 5.67
N GLU A 122 45.52 44.49 5.66
CA GLU A 122 46.85 43.87 5.57
C GLU A 122 47.59 44.29 4.30
N LEU A 123 46.92 44.30 3.14
CA LEU A 123 47.54 44.77 1.89
C LEU A 123 47.89 46.26 1.92
N SER A 124 47.21 47.06 2.75
CA SER A 124 47.48 48.50 2.88
C SER A 124 48.60 48.81 3.88
N GLU A 125 48.85 47.93 4.86
CA GLU A 125 49.85 48.13 5.92
C GLU A 125 51.23 47.54 5.57
N GLU A 126 51.33 46.57 4.64
CA GLU A 126 52.62 46.02 4.20
C GLU A 126 52.88 46.13 2.68
N ILE A 127 53.08 47.33 2.15
CA ILE A 127 53.95 47.54 0.97
C ILE A 127 54.76 48.84 1.12
N PRO A 128 56.02 48.80 1.59
CA PRO A 128 57.03 49.72 1.05
C PRO A 128 57.12 49.43 -0.44
N LYS A 129 56.94 50.47 -1.28
CA LYS A 129 56.98 50.44 -2.75
C LYS A 129 58.15 49.60 -3.29
N SER A 130 58.00 48.28 -3.38
CA SER A 130 59.01 47.38 -3.91
C SER A 130 58.66 47.12 -5.38
N LYS A 131 59.56 47.63 -6.20
CA LYS A 131 59.70 47.50 -7.66
C LYS A 131 58.86 46.35 -8.24
N THR A 132 57.89 46.70 -9.07
CA THR A 132 57.34 45.81 -10.10
C THR A 132 58.50 45.35 -10.99
N VAL A 133 59.03 44.16 -10.72
CA VAL A 133 59.99 43.51 -11.61
C VAL A 133 59.21 43.09 -12.85
N ALA A 134 59.56 43.69 -13.99
CA ALA A 134 59.00 43.33 -15.27
C ALA A 134 59.21 41.82 -15.55
N LEU A 135 58.20 41.18 -16.13
CA LEU A 135 58.24 39.80 -16.61
C LEU A 135 59.26 39.69 -17.76
N THR A 136 60.53 39.50 -17.42
CA THR A 136 61.58 39.14 -18.37
C THR A 136 61.63 37.62 -18.55
N ALA A 137 61.95 37.17 -19.77
CA ALA A 137 61.97 35.76 -20.14
C ALA A 137 62.88 34.88 -19.25
N GLU A 138 63.86 35.48 -18.57
CA GLU A 138 64.76 34.79 -17.64
C GLU A 138 64.07 34.37 -16.33
N ASN A 139 63.05 35.11 -15.88
CA ASN A 139 62.29 34.75 -14.67
C ASN A 139 61.28 33.63 -14.93
N LEU A 140 60.82 33.47 -16.17
CA LEU A 140 59.98 32.35 -16.59
C LEU A 140 60.77 31.03 -16.66
N LYS A 141 62.00 31.05 -17.19
CA LYS A 141 62.87 29.86 -17.21
C LYS A 141 63.20 29.33 -15.81
N LYS A 142 63.40 30.21 -14.82
CA LYS A 142 63.68 29.80 -13.44
C LYS A 142 62.49 29.14 -12.72
N LEU A 143 61.27 29.34 -13.21
CA LEU A 143 60.09 28.64 -12.70
C LEU A 143 59.96 27.25 -13.33
N GLU A 144 60.22 27.10 -14.63
CA GLU A 144 60.16 25.80 -15.33
C GLU A 144 61.23 24.81 -14.83
N GLU A 145 62.43 25.28 -14.46
CA GLU A 145 63.48 24.41 -13.91
C GLU A 145 63.18 23.90 -12.48
N LYS A 146 62.24 24.53 -11.77
CA LYS A 146 61.94 24.18 -10.37
C LYS A 146 60.88 23.09 -10.23
N ASP A 147 60.07 22.86 -11.27
CA ASP A 147 58.99 21.87 -11.27
C ASP A 147 59.44 20.45 -11.66
N THR A 148 60.71 20.25 -12.06
CA THR A 148 61.22 18.93 -12.49
C THR A 148 61.98 18.14 -11.40
N LYS A 149 62.00 18.59 -10.14
CA LYS A 149 62.81 17.98 -9.05
C LYS A 149 62.09 17.71 -7.73
N SER A 150 60.78 17.43 -7.73
CA SER A 150 60.11 16.97 -6.51
C SER A 150 59.24 15.74 -6.76
N ASP A 151 59.87 14.58 -6.76
CA ASP A 151 59.21 13.30 -6.50
C ASP A 151 59.78 12.65 -5.24
N SER A 152 58.89 11.98 -4.52
CA SER A 152 59.07 11.19 -3.28
C SER A 152 59.01 11.94 -1.93
N LYS A 153 57.81 12.00 -1.34
CA LYS A 153 57.52 11.41 -0.02
C LYS A 153 56.04 11.44 0.34
N THR A 154 55.51 10.24 0.53
CA THR A 154 54.35 9.81 1.33
C THR A 154 53.79 10.82 2.34
N GLY A 155 52.47 11.01 2.33
CA GLY A 155 51.75 11.63 3.43
C GLY A 155 50.37 12.12 3.06
N ASP A 156 49.39 11.23 3.10
CA ASP A 156 47.96 11.54 3.15
C ASP A 156 47.66 12.64 4.17
N LYS A 157 47.21 13.80 3.69
CA LYS A 157 46.15 14.65 4.27
C LYS A 157 45.94 15.91 3.43
N LYS A 158 44.88 15.86 2.63
CA LYS A 158 43.98 16.97 2.24
C LYS A 158 44.66 18.31 1.88
N LYS A 159 45.12 18.42 0.64
CA LYS A 159 45.10 19.70 -0.10
C LYS A 159 44.11 19.57 -1.26
N ARG A 160 42.81 19.73 -0.99
CA ARG A 160 41.79 20.03 -2.01
C ARG A 160 41.88 21.49 -2.46
N TYR A 161 43.09 21.97 -2.72
CA TYR A 161 43.32 23.31 -3.24
C TYR A 161 43.67 23.20 -4.72
N LYS A 162 42.70 23.59 -5.56
CA LYS A 162 42.88 24.02 -6.94
C LYS A 162 43.18 22.92 -7.97
N THR A 163 42.36 21.88 -8.04
CA THR A 163 42.16 21.22 -9.34
C THR A 163 41.41 22.20 -10.23
N LYS A 164 42.02 22.59 -11.35
CA LYS A 164 41.35 23.38 -12.37
C LYS A 164 40.11 22.59 -12.82
N PRO A 165 38.97 23.24 -13.05
CA PRO A 165 37.79 22.53 -13.52
C PRO A 165 38.09 21.84 -14.86
N VAL A 166 37.44 20.70 -15.13
CA VAL A 166 37.75 19.79 -16.26
C VAL A 166 37.87 20.50 -17.61
N TRP A 167 37.06 21.54 -17.86
CA TRP A 167 37.11 22.34 -19.09
C TRP A 167 38.39 23.20 -19.27
N ALA A 168 39.22 23.31 -18.23
CA ALA A 168 40.48 24.03 -18.23
C ALA A 168 41.70 23.09 -18.17
N MET A 169 41.50 21.77 -18.28
CA MET A 169 42.57 20.79 -18.42
C MET A 169 42.88 20.52 -19.90
N THR A 170 44.10 20.12 -20.18
CA THR A 170 44.49 19.61 -21.50
C THR A 170 43.99 18.18 -21.67
N LYS A 171 43.85 17.71 -22.91
CA LYS A 171 43.31 16.37 -23.21
C LYS A 171 44.09 15.24 -22.53
N GLU A 172 45.41 15.37 -22.45
CA GLU A 172 46.26 14.38 -21.77
C GLU A 172 46.08 14.38 -20.24
N GLU A 173 45.89 15.56 -19.63
CA GLU A 173 45.57 15.68 -18.21
C GLU A 173 44.18 15.12 -17.88
N GLU A 174 43.20 15.29 -18.78
CA GLU A 174 41.87 14.71 -18.65
C GLU A 174 41.92 13.17 -18.67
N GLU A 175 42.64 12.58 -19.62
CA GLU A 175 42.80 11.12 -19.69
C GLU A 175 43.49 10.54 -18.44
N GLN A 176 44.45 11.27 -17.84
CA GLN A 176 45.07 10.86 -16.58
C GLN A 176 44.12 11.01 -15.39
N HIS A 177 43.32 12.08 -15.35
CA HIS A 177 42.32 12.27 -14.30
C HIS A 177 41.28 11.14 -14.32
N VAL A 178 40.81 10.77 -15.52
CA VAL A 178 39.86 9.65 -15.69
C VAL A 178 40.48 8.32 -15.24
N LYS A 179 41.73 8.03 -15.62
CA LYS A 179 42.42 6.81 -15.17
C LYS A 179 42.58 6.75 -13.65
N ASN A 180 42.93 7.87 -13.03
CA ASN A 180 43.08 7.93 -11.57
C ASN A 180 41.74 7.71 -10.86
N GLU A 181 40.63 8.23 -11.41
CA GLU A 181 39.28 7.96 -10.90
C GLU A 181 38.87 6.50 -11.08
N GLU A 182 39.22 5.88 -12.22
CA GLU A 182 39.00 4.46 -12.47
C GLU A 182 39.74 3.58 -11.45
N ASP A 183 41.01 3.89 -11.18
CA ASP A 183 41.80 3.19 -10.17
C ASP A 183 41.26 3.41 -8.75
N GLU A 184 40.79 4.61 -8.41
CA GLU A 184 40.14 4.89 -7.11
C GLU A 184 38.82 4.12 -6.97
N LEU A 185 38.04 4.00 -8.04
CA LEU A 185 36.80 3.23 -8.08
C LEU A 185 37.07 1.73 -7.94
N LEU A 186 38.08 1.20 -8.64
CA LEU A 186 38.50 -0.20 -8.50
C LEU A 186 38.96 -0.50 -7.08
N ASN A 187 39.79 0.36 -6.50
CA ASN A 187 40.29 0.22 -5.14
C ASN A 187 39.17 0.33 -4.09
N PHE A 188 38.15 1.15 -4.35
CA PHE A 188 36.96 1.22 -3.50
C PHE A 188 36.13 -0.07 -3.55
N VAL A 189 35.94 -0.65 -4.74
CA VAL A 189 35.20 -1.90 -4.90
C VAL A 189 35.95 -3.07 -4.27
N GLU A 190 37.27 -3.13 -4.42
CA GLU A 190 38.11 -4.17 -3.83
C GLU A 190 38.17 -4.11 -2.30
N ASN A 191 38.11 -2.91 -1.72
CA ASN A 191 38.10 -2.71 -0.27
C ASN A 191 36.69 -2.63 0.34
N LEU A 192 35.64 -2.91 -0.42
CA LEU A 192 34.28 -2.93 0.13
C LEU A 192 34.08 -4.21 0.96
N ASP A 193 34.12 -4.09 2.27
CA ASP A 193 33.83 -5.19 3.19
C ASP A 193 32.30 -5.41 3.29
N TYR A 194 31.79 -6.20 2.35
CA TYR A 194 30.38 -6.58 2.30
C TYR A 194 29.96 -7.39 3.53
N ASP A 195 30.85 -8.20 4.10
CA ASP A 195 30.51 -9.07 5.23
C ASP A 195 30.28 -8.25 6.50
N SER A 196 31.11 -7.24 6.76
CA SER A 196 30.89 -6.28 7.85
C SER A 196 29.57 -5.52 7.69
N TYR A 197 29.28 -5.03 6.48
CA TYR A 197 28.03 -4.32 6.19
C TYR A 197 26.78 -5.21 6.33
N ILE A 198 26.85 -6.46 5.88
CA ILE A 198 25.75 -7.43 6.01
C ILE A 198 25.52 -7.79 7.48
N ASN A 199 26.58 -8.02 8.24
CA ASN A 199 26.49 -8.29 9.68
C ASN A 199 25.83 -7.13 10.44
N ASP A 200 26.18 -5.88 10.12
CA ASP A 200 25.53 -4.70 10.71
C ASP A 200 24.04 -4.59 10.34
N LEU A 201 23.65 -5.00 9.13
CA LEU A 201 22.25 -5.05 8.73
C LEU A 201 21.47 -6.12 9.51
N GLU A 202 22.03 -7.32 9.68
CA GLU A 202 21.40 -8.39 10.46
C GLU A 202 21.23 -8.00 11.93
N VAL A 203 22.25 -7.38 12.53
CA VAL A 203 22.19 -6.84 13.89
C VAL A 203 21.13 -5.76 14.02
N ASN A 204 21.03 -4.85 13.04
CA ASN A 204 19.98 -3.82 13.02
C ASN A 204 18.56 -4.42 12.87
N VAL A 205 18.42 -5.45 12.04
CA VAL A 205 17.16 -6.19 11.88
C VAL A 205 16.78 -6.88 13.20
N MET A 206 17.74 -7.51 13.89
CA MET A 206 17.53 -8.15 15.18
C MET A 206 17.16 -7.12 16.27
N LEU A 207 17.85 -5.98 16.34
CA LEU A 207 17.54 -4.88 17.26
C LEU A 207 16.13 -4.34 17.03
N LYS A 208 15.72 -4.19 15.78
CA LYS A 208 14.38 -3.75 15.42
C LYS A 208 13.31 -4.75 15.84
N ALA A 209 13.57 -6.04 15.68
CA ALA A 209 12.68 -7.11 16.17
C ALA A 209 12.58 -7.11 17.71
N LEU A 210 13.70 -6.91 18.42
CA LEU A 210 13.70 -6.75 19.88
C LEU A 210 12.91 -5.51 20.33
N GLN A 211 13.08 -4.37 19.65
CA GLN A 211 12.30 -3.16 19.92
C GLN A 211 10.80 -3.40 19.74
N GLN A 212 10.39 -4.05 18.65
CA GLN A 212 8.98 -4.42 18.42
C GLN A 212 8.44 -5.28 19.57
N ARG A 213 9.17 -6.32 19.96
CA ARG A 213 8.79 -7.18 21.08
C ARG A 213 8.68 -6.41 22.41
N ILE A 214 9.61 -5.51 22.70
CA ILE A 214 9.55 -4.66 23.90
C ILE A 214 8.31 -3.77 23.86
N THR A 215 7.96 -3.19 22.70
CA THR A 215 6.75 -2.37 22.57
C THR A 215 5.47 -3.18 22.75
N GLU A 216 5.45 -4.45 22.29
CA GLU A 216 4.33 -5.36 22.51
C GLU A 216 4.17 -5.73 23.99
N ILE A 217 5.27 -6.06 24.67
CA ILE A 217 5.27 -6.34 26.11
C ILE A 217 4.73 -5.13 26.89
N LYS A 218 5.22 -3.92 26.61
CA LYS A 218 4.72 -2.69 27.24
C LYS A 218 3.22 -2.48 26.97
N LYS A 219 2.76 -2.72 25.74
CA LYS A 219 1.34 -2.60 25.38
C LYS A 219 0.48 -3.62 26.12
N GLN A 220 0.96 -4.85 26.29
CA GLN A 220 0.29 -5.88 27.07
C GLN A 220 0.23 -5.51 28.56
N GLU A 221 1.31 -4.99 29.14
CA GLU A 221 1.34 -4.47 30.52
C GLU A 221 0.31 -3.36 30.71
N TYR A 222 0.26 -2.36 29.82
CA TYR A 222 -0.75 -1.28 29.85
C TYR A 222 -2.20 -1.80 29.73
N GLN A 223 -2.42 -2.85 28.94
CA GLN A 223 -3.74 -3.48 28.79
C GLN A 223 -4.13 -4.27 30.04
N GLN A 224 -3.18 -4.99 30.64
CA GLN A 224 -3.38 -5.74 31.88
C GLN A 224 -3.64 -4.80 33.07
N GLU A 225 -2.89 -3.69 33.18
CA GLU A 225 -3.15 -2.65 34.18
C GLU A 225 -4.54 -2.03 34.02
N LYS A 226 -4.97 -1.73 32.78
CA LYS A 226 -6.34 -1.24 32.51
C LYS A 226 -7.41 -2.26 32.88
N SER A 227 -7.17 -3.55 32.69
CA SER A 227 -8.12 -4.60 33.08
C SER A 227 -8.20 -4.84 34.59
N ASN A 228 -7.13 -4.51 35.34
CA ASN A 228 -7.12 -4.63 36.81
C ASN A 228 -7.72 -3.42 37.54
N ILE A 229 -8.05 -2.33 36.85
CA ILE A 229 -8.55 -1.08 37.48
C ILE A 229 -10.09 -1.01 37.59
N GLN A 230 -10.86 -2.02 37.15
CA GLN A 230 -12.28 -2.11 37.51
C GLN A 230 -12.79 -3.54 37.67
N PRO A 231 -13.28 -3.89 38.87
CA PRO A 231 -14.49 -4.69 39.00
C PRO A 231 -15.60 -3.83 39.60
N GLU A 232 -16.84 -4.20 39.27
CA GLU A 232 -18.11 -3.66 39.77
C GLU A 232 -18.62 -2.38 39.08
N GLN A 233 -19.41 -2.57 38.02
CA GLN A 233 -20.86 -2.35 38.15
C GLN A 233 -21.65 -2.81 36.92
N LYS A 234 -22.61 -3.70 37.19
CA LYS A 234 -23.87 -3.99 36.49
C LYS A 234 -23.82 -4.62 35.09
N GLN A 235 -24.14 -5.92 35.11
CA GLN A 235 -24.85 -6.63 34.05
C GLN A 235 -26.13 -5.86 33.69
N GLU A 236 -26.17 -5.28 32.50
CA GLU A 236 -27.41 -4.94 31.82
C GLU A 236 -27.26 -5.44 30.37
N GLN A 237 -28.24 -6.21 29.92
CA GLN A 237 -28.27 -6.87 28.63
C GLN A 237 -28.30 -5.80 27.52
N ARG A 238 -27.12 -5.39 27.03
CA ARG A 238 -26.99 -4.69 25.75
C ARG A 238 -26.69 -5.71 24.67
N GLU A 239 -27.56 -5.76 23.65
CA GLU A 239 -27.24 -6.43 22.40
C GLU A 239 -25.91 -5.91 21.86
N PRO A 240 -25.07 -6.79 21.28
CA PRO A 240 -23.75 -6.40 20.78
C PRO A 240 -23.92 -5.41 19.64
N ASP A 241 -23.49 -4.17 19.88
CA ASP A 241 -23.51 -3.07 18.94
C ASP A 241 -22.70 -3.47 17.68
N ILE A 242 -23.28 -3.21 16.50
CA ILE A 242 -22.68 -3.54 15.19
C ILE A 242 -21.27 -2.92 15.02
N TYR A 243 -20.97 -1.87 15.79
CA TYR A 243 -19.68 -1.19 15.86
C TYR A 243 -18.53 -2.04 16.41
N ASP A 244 -18.78 -2.99 17.33
CA ASP A 244 -17.70 -3.82 17.92
C ASP A 244 -17.25 -4.95 16.99
N LYS A 245 -18.17 -5.49 16.17
CA LYS A 245 -17.82 -6.47 15.12
C LYS A 245 -17.01 -5.85 13.99
N ILE A 246 -17.25 -4.59 13.65
CA ILE A 246 -16.46 -3.87 12.63
C ILE A 246 -15.09 -3.49 13.19
N SER A 247 -15.01 -3.04 14.45
CA SER A 247 -13.75 -2.68 15.09
C SER A 247 -12.80 -3.88 15.24
N GLN A 248 -13.31 -5.06 15.58
CA GLN A 248 -12.48 -6.28 15.63
C GLN A 248 -12.03 -6.78 14.25
N SER A 249 -12.72 -6.40 13.16
CA SER A 249 -12.27 -6.70 11.79
C SER A 249 -11.20 -5.74 11.27
N LEU A 250 -11.14 -4.52 11.82
CA LEU A 250 -10.15 -3.50 11.44
C LEU A 250 -8.85 -3.60 12.25
N SER A 251 -8.90 -4.04 13.51
CA SER A 251 -7.70 -4.13 14.37
C SER A 251 -6.77 -5.33 14.07
N LYS A 252 -7.08 -6.16 13.06
CA LYS A 252 -6.17 -7.24 12.59
C LYS A 252 -5.20 -6.80 11.48
N ASN A 253 -5.25 -5.54 11.05
CA ASN A 253 -4.40 -5.02 9.97
C ASN A 253 -3.25 -4.11 10.43
N ASP A 254 -3.00 -3.97 11.73
CA ASP A 254 -1.89 -3.16 12.28
C ASP A 254 -0.53 -3.89 12.25
N GLU A 255 -0.30 -4.76 11.27
CA GLU A 255 1.07 -5.11 10.87
C GLU A 255 1.59 -3.96 10.03
N ALA A 256 2.64 -3.28 10.49
CA ALA A 256 3.31 -2.16 9.84
C ALA A 256 3.87 -2.48 8.44
N LYS A 257 2.99 -2.69 7.45
CA LYS A 257 3.31 -2.79 6.03
C LYS A 257 3.13 -1.41 5.42
N SER A 258 4.11 -0.98 4.64
CA SER A 258 4.10 0.34 4.01
C SER A 258 2.82 0.54 3.20
N VAL A 259 2.25 1.75 3.23
CA VAL A 259 1.05 2.15 2.46
C VAL A 259 1.19 1.89 0.95
N HIS A 260 2.43 1.71 0.46
CA HIS A 260 2.71 1.28 -0.92
C HIS A 260 2.41 -0.22 -1.13
N SER A 261 2.85 -1.09 -0.23
CA SER A 261 2.64 -2.55 -0.29
C SER A 261 1.15 -2.91 -0.33
N GLU A 262 0.30 -2.18 0.40
CA GLU A 262 -1.14 -2.45 0.47
C GLU A 262 -1.87 -2.18 -0.86
N LYS A 263 -1.46 -1.14 -1.60
CA LYS A 263 -2.04 -0.85 -2.94
C LYS A 263 -1.71 -1.94 -3.94
N THR A 264 -0.48 -2.43 -3.89
CA THR A 264 -0.03 -3.51 -4.79
C THR A 264 -0.69 -4.83 -4.44
N GLN A 265 -0.80 -5.17 -3.15
CA GLN A 265 -1.55 -6.35 -2.74
C GLN A 265 -3.02 -6.27 -3.16
N ASN A 266 -3.65 -5.11 -3.01
CA ASN A 266 -5.03 -4.92 -3.45
C ASN A 266 -5.19 -5.05 -4.98
N SER A 267 -4.26 -4.51 -5.77
CA SER A 267 -4.25 -4.68 -7.23
C SER A 267 -4.05 -6.14 -7.64
N ILE A 268 -3.11 -6.84 -7.00
CA ILE A 268 -2.85 -8.27 -7.21
C ILE A 268 -4.08 -9.10 -6.84
N ASN A 269 -4.74 -8.80 -5.72
CA ASN A 269 -5.94 -9.48 -5.27
C ASN A 269 -7.12 -9.27 -6.25
N GLN A 270 -7.25 -8.07 -6.82
CA GLN A 270 -8.23 -7.80 -7.87
C GLN A 270 -7.94 -8.58 -9.16
N LEU A 271 -6.67 -8.68 -9.56
CA LEU A 271 -6.27 -9.47 -10.73
C LEU A 271 -6.53 -10.97 -10.51
N LYS A 272 -6.21 -11.51 -9.33
CA LYS A 272 -6.51 -12.90 -8.95
C LYS A 272 -8.02 -13.18 -8.95
N LYS A 273 -8.81 -12.32 -8.29
CA LYS A 273 -10.27 -12.44 -8.28
C LYS A 273 -10.87 -12.36 -9.68
N LYS A 274 -10.31 -11.50 -10.54
CA LYS A 274 -10.71 -11.41 -11.94
C LYS A 274 -10.43 -12.72 -12.67
N GLN A 275 -9.26 -13.33 -12.48
CA GLN A 275 -8.91 -14.63 -13.09
C GLN A 275 -9.81 -15.76 -12.59
N GLU A 276 -10.08 -15.83 -11.29
CA GLU A 276 -10.95 -16.85 -10.71
C GLU A 276 -12.37 -16.78 -11.31
N LEU A 277 -12.87 -15.58 -11.61
CA LEU A 277 -14.13 -15.40 -12.34
C LEU A 277 -14.09 -15.88 -13.80
N ILE A 278 -12.92 -15.79 -14.46
CA ILE A 278 -12.69 -16.35 -15.80
C ILE A 278 -12.71 -17.87 -15.74
N GLU A 279 -12.00 -18.46 -14.77
CA GLU A 279 -11.92 -19.90 -14.55
C GLU A 279 -13.27 -20.51 -14.17
N GLN A 280 -14.09 -19.77 -13.40
CA GLN A 280 -15.46 -20.15 -13.07
C GLN A 280 -16.46 -19.97 -14.23
N GLY A 281 -16.01 -19.54 -15.41
CA GLY A 281 -16.86 -19.38 -16.60
C GLY A 281 -17.94 -18.30 -16.47
N LYS A 282 -17.87 -17.44 -15.45
CA LYS A 282 -18.86 -16.38 -15.16
C LYS A 282 -18.52 -15.06 -15.86
N GLN A 283 -17.53 -15.06 -16.75
CA GLN A 283 -17.13 -13.86 -17.46
C GLN A 283 -18.03 -13.65 -18.68
N ASP A 284 -18.63 -12.45 -18.78
CA ASP A 284 -19.36 -12.00 -19.96
C ASP A 284 -18.50 -12.25 -21.21
N TRP A 285 -18.99 -13.15 -22.06
CA TRP A 285 -18.38 -13.60 -23.31
C TRP A 285 -18.00 -12.42 -24.24
N ASP A 286 -18.68 -11.29 -24.06
CA ASP A 286 -18.63 -10.09 -24.90
C ASP A 286 -17.34 -9.24 -24.76
N LYS A 287 -16.43 -9.58 -23.84
CA LYS A 287 -15.12 -8.89 -23.70
C LYS A 287 -13.94 -9.66 -24.32
N THR A 288 -14.19 -10.76 -25.03
CA THR A 288 -13.13 -11.66 -25.52
C THR A 288 -12.86 -11.60 -27.02
N THR A 289 -13.44 -10.65 -27.74
CA THR A 289 -13.30 -10.51 -29.21
C THR A 289 -12.17 -9.57 -29.68
N THR A 290 -11.21 -9.20 -28.84
CA THR A 290 -10.00 -8.50 -29.33
C THR A 290 -8.93 -9.48 -29.78
N ASN A 291 -8.71 -9.49 -31.10
CA ASN A 291 -7.82 -10.35 -31.86
C ASN A 291 -6.35 -10.35 -31.37
N GLY A 292 -5.73 -11.53 -31.40
CA GLY A 292 -4.37 -11.70 -31.93
C GLY A 292 -3.19 -11.72 -30.98
N ASP A 293 -3.14 -10.89 -29.94
CA ASP A 293 -1.96 -10.87 -29.07
C ASP A 293 -2.06 -11.92 -27.98
N GLN A 294 -1.02 -12.75 -27.88
CA GLN A 294 -0.84 -13.76 -26.83
C GLN A 294 -1.24 -13.14 -25.49
N LYS A 295 -2.37 -13.60 -24.94
CA LYS A 295 -2.95 -13.05 -23.71
C LYS A 295 -1.86 -13.09 -22.66
N ALA A 296 -1.32 -11.91 -22.29
CA ALA A 296 -0.30 -11.80 -21.26
C ALA A 296 -0.79 -12.58 -20.03
N SER A 297 0.02 -13.54 -19.60
CA SER A 297 -0.35 -14.43 -18.50
C SER A 297 -0.69 -13.60 -17.24
N LEU A 298 -1.32 -14.22 -16.25
CA LEU A 298 -1.53 -13.51 -14.98
C LEU A 298 -0.19 -13.20 -14.32
N GLU A 299 0.76 -14.12 -14.34
CA GLU A 299 2.10 -13.87 -13.79
C GLU A 299 2.74 -12.67 -14.48
N ASP A 300 2.56 -12.58 -15.79
CA ASP A 300 3.02 -11.48 -16.64
C ASP A 300 2.41 -10.11 -16.25
N ARG A 301 1.11 -10.08 -15.94
CA ARG A 301 0.42 -8.86 -15.50
C ARG A 301 0.80 -8.47 -14.07
N ILE A 302 1.00 -9.44 -13.19
CA ILE A 302 1.49 -9.22 -11.82
C ILE A 302 2.93 -8.70 -11.87
N ALA A 303 3.81 -9.36 -12.62
CA ALA A 303 5.21 -8.99 -12.75
C ALA A 303 5.38 -7.59 -13.35
N LYS A 304 4.52 -7.21 -14.32
CA LYS A 304 4.46 -5.83 -14.82
C LYS A 304 4.13 -4.82 -13.72
N HIS A 305 3.09 -5.08 -12.93
CA HIS A 305 2.68 -4.19 -11.84
C HIS A 305 3.75 -4.06 -10.75
N VAL A 306 4.41 -5.16 -10.39
CA VAL A 306 5.51 -5.16 -9.42
C VAL A 306 6.72 -4.42 -9.97
N ALA A 307 7.06 -4.61 -11.25
CA ALA A 307 8.17 -3.89 -11.88
C ALA A 307 7.93 -2.37 -11.94
N ASP A 308 6.70 -1.94 -12.30
CA ASP A 308 6.31 -0.53 -12.28
C ASP A 308 6.41 0.08 -10.88
N GLU A 309 6.08 -0.69 -9.85
CA GLU A 309 6.21 -0.23 -8.46
C GLU A 309 7.67 -0.09 -8.04
N ILE A 310 8.52 -1.09 -8.32
CA ILE A 310 9.96 -1.04 -8.00
C ILE A 310 10.61 0.18 -8.67
N LEU A 311 10.28 0.44 -9.93
CA LEU A 311 10.79 1.59 -10.66
C LEU A 311 10.32 2.93 -10.08
N ASN A 312 9.09 3.00 -9.60
CA ASN A 312 8.58 4.21 -8.95
C ASN A 312 9.19 4.43 -7.55
N GLN A 313 9.48 3.36 -6.82
CA GLN A 313 10.09 3.43 -5.49
C GLN A 313 11.57 3.81 -5.57
N TYR A 314 12.29 3.30 -6.58
CA TYR A 314 13.74 3.44 -6.71
C TYR A 314 14.09 4.17 -8.01
N LYS A 315 14.19 5.51 -7.94
CA LYS A 315 14.57 6.37 -9.08
C LYS A 315 15.96 6.07 -9.64
N ASN A 316 16.88 5.63 -8.79
CA ASN A 316 18.20 5.16 -9.21
C ASN A 316 18.07 3.90 -10.09
N LEU A 317 17.19 2.97 -9.73
CA LEU A 317 16.91 1.78 -10.52
C LEU A 317 16.24 2.13 -11.86
N SER A 318 15.38 3.14 -11.89
CA SER A 318 14.72 3.56 -13.14
C SER A 318 15.63 4.17 -14.18
N ASN A 319 16.75 4.76 -13.75
CA ASN A 319 17.75 5.30 -14.68
C ASN A 319 18.60 4.19 -15.32
N ILE A 320 18.68 3.02 -14.69
CA ILE A 320 19.56 1.91 -15.08
C ILE A 320 18.78 0.81 -15.79
N HIS A 321 17.57 0.51 -15.32
CA HIS A 321 16.78 -0.63 -15.80
C HIS A 321 15.44 -0.18 -16.38
N SER A 322 15.07 -0.82 -17.50
CA SER A 322 13.73 -0.71 -18.06
C SER A 322 12.75 -1.64 -17.35
N ASN A 323 11.44 -1.35 -17.45
CA ASN A 323 10.39 -2.21 -16.91
C ASN A 323 10.53 -3.66 -17.39
N SER A 324 10.82 -3.85 -18.69
CA SER A 324 11.05 -5.20 -19.25
C SER A 324 12.24 -5.91 -18.63
N SER A 325 13.30 -5.17 -18.25
CA SER A 325 14.49 -5.76 -17.61
C SER A 325 14.16 -6.27 -16.22
N ILE A 326 13.47 -5.45 -15.40
CA ILE A 326 13.09 -5.83 -14.03
C ILE A 326 12.10 -6.99 -14.05
N ARG A 327 11.16 -7.00 -15.00
CA ARG A 327 10.23 -8.09 -15.19
C ARG A 327 10.92 -9.43 -15.45
N LYS A 328 11.92 -9.46 -16.34
CA LYS A 328 12.73 -10.66 -16.60
C LYS A 328 13.52 -11.12 -15.37
N ILE A 329 14.02 -10.17 -14.58
CA ILE A 329 14.72 -10.46 -13.30
C ILE A 329 13.74 -11.12 -12.32
N LEU A 330 12.55 -10.55 -12.14
CA LEU A 330 11.50 -11.11 -11.28
C LEU A 330 11.05 -12.50 -11.74
N GLU A 331 10.88 -12.73 -13.04
CA GLU A 331 10.56 -14.05 -13.58
C GLU A 331 11.67 -15.07 -13.33
N ARG A 332 12.95 -14.65 -13.44
CA ARG A 332 14.11 -15.53 -13.19
C ARG A 332 14.22 -15.90 -11.72
N GLU A 333 14.04 -14.94 -10.82
CA GLU A 333 14.03 -15.18 -9.37
C GLU A 333 12.82 -16.03 -8.93
N ALA A 334 11.63 -15.76 -9.48
CA ALA A 334 10.46 -16.60 -9.22
C ALA A 334 10.66 -18.06 -9.68
N LYS A 335 11.30 -18.28 -10.83
CA LYS A 335 11.68 -19.63 -11.30
C LYS A 335 12.74 -20.26 -10.41
N LYS A 336 13.74 -19.49 -9.98
CA LYS A 336 14.82 -19.98 -9.10
C LYS A 336 14.30 -20.39 -7.74
N THR A 337 13.47 -19.55 -7.12
CA THR A 337 12.81 -19.86 -5.83
C THR A 337 11.90 -21.07 -5.92
N LEU A 338 11.14 -21.25 -7.00
CA LEU A 338 10.36 -22.48 -7.23
C LEU A 338 11.26 -23.73 -7.34
N LEU A 339 12.45 -23.59 -7.93
CA LEU A 339 13.42 -24.68 -8.05
C LEU A 339 14.11 -24.99 -6.71
N GLU A 340 14.51 -23.97 -5.95
CA GLU A 340 15.22 -24.09 -4.66
C GLU A 340 14.31 -24.52 -3.52
N THR A 341 13.05 -24.07 -3.48
CA THR A 341 12.12 -24.42 -2.39
C THR A 341 11.61 -25.85 -2.47
N GLY A 342 11.92 -26.60 -3.54
CA GLY A 342 11.66 -28.04 -3.62
C GLY A 342 10.19 -28.43 -3.45
N LEU A 343 9.25 -27.49 -3.57
CA LEU A 343 7.83 -27.79 -3.61
C LEU A 343 7.55 -28.41 -4.97
N PRO A 344 7.21 -29.71 -5.05
CA PRO A 344 6.78 -30.29 -6.30
C PRO A 344 5.57 -29.48 -6.75
N GLY A 345 5.71 -28.73 -7.85
CA GLY A 345 4.56 -28.12 -8.53
C GLY A 345 3.48 -29.19 -8.70
N PRO A 346 2.19 -28.83 -8.65
CA PRO A 346 1.11 -29.81 -8.67
C PRO A 346 1.36 -30.79 -9.80
N VAL A 347 1.61 -32.05 -9.44
CA VAL A 347 1.77 -33.13 -10.41
C VAL A 347 0.40 -33.27 -11.05
N ILE A 348 0.24 -32.67 -12.23
CA ILE A 348 -0.90 -32.93 -13.09
C ILE A 348 -0.71 -34.36 -13.57
N SER A 349 -1.18 -35.32 -12.78
CA SER A 349 -1.46 -36.64 -13.31
C SER A 349 -2.54 -36.41 -14.36
N VAL A 350 -2.14 -36.44 -15.63
CA VAL A 350 -3.07 -36.62 -16.72
C VAL A 350 -3.63 -38.02 -16.52
N ILE A 351 -4.70 -38.12 -15.73
CA ILE A 351 -5.52 -39.31 -15.69
C ILE A 351 -6.09 -39.40 -17.09
N LYS A 352 -5.42 -40.19 -17.93
CA LYS A 352 -6.00 -40.69 -19.17
C LYS A 352 -7.19 -41.50 -18.72
N ASN A 353 -8.35 -40.86 -18.61
CA ASN A 353 -9.61 -41.54 -18.53
C ASN A 353 -9.71 -42.31 -19.85
N GLU A 354 -9.23 -43.56 -19.85
CA GLU A 354 -9.71 -44.53 -20.82
C GLU A 354 -11.22 -44.42 -20.77
N LYS A 355 -11.81 -44.03 -21.90
CA LYS A 355 -13.25 -43.88 -22.01
C LYS A 355 -13.83 -45.24 -21.63
N MET A 356 -14.33 -45.39 -20.41
CA MET A 356 -15.17 -46.54 -20.09
C MET A 356 -16.25 -46.58 -21.18
N PRO A 357 -16.52 -47.74 -21.79
CA PRO A 357 -17.56 -47.86 -22.79
C PRO A 357 -18.85 -47.31 -22.15
N LYS A 358 -19.35 -46.21 -22.71
CA LYS A 358 -20.61 -45.63 -22.24
C LYS A 358 -21.70 -46.61 -22.64
N ASP A 359 -22.24 -47.31 -21.66
CA ASP A 359 -23.44 -48.12 -21.89
C ASP A 359 -24.51 -47.22 -22.54
N PRO A 360 -25.05 -47.61 -23.71
CA PRO A 360 -26.02 -46.78 -24.42
C PRO A 360 -27.30 -46.53 -23.60
N ASN A 361 -27.54 -47.32 -22.56
CA ASN A 361 -28.69 -47.21 -21.65
C ASN A 361 -28.52 -46.19 -20.51
N THR A 362 -27.37 -45.52 -20.42
CA THR A 362 -27.06 -44.50 -19.40
C THR A 362 -27.07 -43.09 -19.98
N LEU A 363 -27.47 -42.95 -21.25
CA LEU A 363 -27.58 -41.67 -21.91
C LEU A 363 -28.85 -40.94 -21.44
N PRO A 364 -28.76 -39.67 -21.02
CA PRO A 364 -29.86 -38.92 -20.40
C PRO A 364 -31.04 -38.67 -21.35
N TYR A 365 -30.90 -38.98 -22.63
CA TYR A 365 -31.93 -38.85 -23.66
C TYR A 365 -32.59 -40.17 -24.05
N LEU A 366 -32.16 -41.31 -23.50
CA LEU A 366 -32.82 -42.59 -23.75
C LEU A 366 -33.98 -42.76 -22.74
N HIS A 367 -35.20 -42.55 -23.20
CA HIS A 367 -36.40 -42.76 -22.39
C HIS A 367 -36.51 -44.24 -22.02
N ARG A 368 -36.41 -44.56 -20.72
CA ARG A 368 -36.59 -45.92 -20.22
C ARG A 368 -38.08 -46.23 -20.25
N ASN A 369 -38.49 -47.14 -21.13
CA ASN A 369 -39.86 -47.62 -21.20
C ASN A 369 -40.16 -48.45 -19.93
N PRO A 370 -41.09 -48.03 -19.06
CA PRO A 370 -41.40 -48.76 -17.84
C PRO A 370 -42.41 -49.87 -18.16
N ALA A 371 -41.94 -50.96 -18.74
CA ALA A 371 -42.76 -52.15 -18.96
C ALA A 371 -41.92 -53.42 -18.92
N ILE A 372 -41.54 -53.84 -17.71
CA ILE A 372 -41.52 -55.24 -17.24
C ILE A 372 -41.94 -55.21 -15.77
#